data_AF-A0A2W2B0T3-F1
#
_entry.id   AF-A0A2W2B0T3-F1
#
_cell.length_a   1.000
_cell.length_b   1.000
_cell.length_c   1.000
_cell.angle_alpha   90.00
_cell.angle_beta   90.00
_cell.angle_gamma   90.00
#
_symmetry.space_group_name_H-M   'P 1'
#
loop_
_entity.id
_entity.type
_entity.pdbx_description
1 polymer ?
#
loop_
_entity_poly.entity_id
_entity_poly.type
_entity_poly.pdbx_seq_one_letter_code
_entity_poly.pdbx_strand_id
1 'polypeptide(L)'
;MRKIFLGFAVLILAAVVVQFYLAAVGAFDSAPNDEAFDAHAILGTAILLLAVVATIVAAAGKVGGRLIGMTAGIAGLVLLQSLIRVLADALNDSGDTSSTAGTLVFGLHALNGLAILGLSGRVLAEARRPAASQQPPVAA
;
A
#
# COMPACT_ATOMS: atom_id res chain seq x y z
N MET A 1 -5.37 15.05 17.12
CA MET A 1 -5.64 14.21 15.93
C MET A 1 -4.69 14.46 14.77
N ARG A 2 -4.48 15.70 14.30
CA ARG A 2 -3.63 15.97 13.12
C ARG A 2 -2.16 15.54 13.26
N LYS A 3 -1.52 15.76 14.42
CA LYS A 3 -0.15 15.25 14.71
C LYS A 3 -0.09 13.72 14.75
N ILE A 4 -1.12 13.08 15.33
CA ILE A 4 -1.24 11.62 15.39
C ILE A 4 -1.35 11.07 13.95
N PHE A 5 -2.26 11.63 13.15
CA PHE A 5 -2.43 11.26 11.75
C PHE A 5 -1.15 11.46 10.93
N LEU A 6 -0.42 12.56 11.15
CA LEU A 6 0.89 12.76 10.52
C LEU A 6 1.87 11.64 10.87
N GLY A 7 1.87 11.17 12.13
CA GLY A 7 2.64 10.00 12.55
C GLY A 7 2.28 8.74 11.76
N PHE A 8 1.00 8.46 11.58
CA PHE A 8 0.54 7.36 10.72
C PHE A 8 0.99 7.53 9.27
N ALA A 9 0.91 8.74 8.70
CA ALA A 9 1.36 9.00 7.33
C ALA A 9 2.86 8.73 7.15
N VAL A 10 3.70 9.11 8.13
CA VAL A 10 5.13 8.79 8.13
C VAL A 10 5.34 7.28 8.24
N LEU A 11 4.65 6.63 9.18
CA LEU A 11 4.82 5.20 9.45
C LEU A 11 4.41 4.34 8.25
N ILE A 12 3.29 4.67 7.59
CA ILE A 12 2.84 3.97 6.37
C ILE A 12 3.89 4.11 5.27
N LEU A 13 4.38 5.33 5.01
CA LEU A 13 5.39 5.53 3.96
C LEU A 13 6.67 4.75 4.26
N ALA A 14 7.15 4.79 5.50
CA ALA A 14 8.33 4.05 5.93
C ALA A 14 8.12 2.52 5.78
N ALA A 15 6.97 2.02 6.24
CA ALA A 15 6.63 0.60 6.12
C ALA A 15 6.55 0.15 4.65
N VAL A 16 5.99 0.96 3.75
CA VAL A 16 5.97 0.66 2.31
C VAL A 16 7.38 0.65 1.72
N VAL A 17 8.28 1.55 2.12
CA VAL A 17 9.69 1.49 1.68
C VAL A 17 10.36 0.19 2.15
N VAL A 18 10.14 -0.20 3.41
CA VAL A 18 10.64 -1.48 3.93
C VAL A 18 10.01 -2.67 3.18
N GLN A 19 8.73 -2.58 2.80
CA GLN A 19 8.04 -3.61 2.02
C GLN A 19 8.75 -3.90 0.69
N PHE A 20 9.20 -2.85 -0.01
CA PHE A 20 9.98 -2.98 -1.25
C PHE A 20 11.34 -3.61 -1.00
N TYR A 21 12.01 -3.24 0.10
CA TYR A 21 13.26 -3.88 0.48
C TYR A 21 13.06 -5.38 0.75
N LEU A 22 12.04 -5.77 1.51
CA LEU A 22 11.73 -7.17 1.77
C LEU A 22 11.32 -7.94 0.51
N ALA A 23 10.63 -7.29 -0.43
CA ALA A 23 10.34 -7.88 -1.74
C ALA A 23 11.64 -8.18 -2.51
N ALA A 24 12.59 -7.24 -2.49
CA ALA A 24 13.89 -7.43 -3.12
C ALA A 24 14.67 -8.56 -2.45
N VAL A 25 14.69 -8.63 -1.11
CA VAL A 25 15.34 -9.72 -0.37
C VAL A 25 14.82 -11.08 -0.81
N GLY A 26 13.48 -11.27 -0.88
CA GLY A 26 12.91 -12.53 -1.36
C GLY A 26 13.21 -12.80 -2.84
N ALA A 27 13.12 -11.78 -3.70
CA ALA A 27 13.36 -11.93 -5.14
C ALA A 27 14.82 -12.24 -5.51
N PHE A 28 15.77 -11.84 -4.66
CA PHE A 28 17.19 -12.10 -4.82
C PHE A 28 17.70 -13.24 -3.93
N ASP A 29 16.81 -13.98 -3.26
CA ASP A 29 17.20 -15.19 -2.55
C ASP A 29 17.75 -16.24 -3.54
N SER A 30 18.68 -17.08 -3.07
CA SER A 30 19.18 -18.23 -3.82
C SER A 30 18.09 -19.25 -4.18
N ALA A 31 17.01 -19.29 -3.41
CA ALA A 31 15.81 -20.07 -3.63
C ALA A 31 14.57 -19.17 -3.42
N PRO A 32 14.13 -18.42 -4.45
CA PRO A 32 13.03 -17.45 -4.33
C PRO A 32 11.66 -18.14 -4.33
N ASN A 33 11.43 -19.01 -3.36
CA ASN A 33 10.15 -19.66 -3.06
C ASN A 33 9.27 -18.77 -2.18
N ASP A 34 8.05 -19.22 -1.86
CA ASP A 34 7.11 -18.44 -1.06
C ASP A 34 7.68 -18.08 0.33
N GLU A 35 8.44 -18.98 0.96
CA GLU A 35 9.05 -18.76 2.27
C GLU A 35 10.04 -17.59 2.27
N ALA A 36 10.77 -17.38 1.15
CA ALA A 36 11.66 -16.23 0.98
C ALA A 36 10.93 -14.88 1.06
N PHE A 37 9.60 -14.88 0.86
CA PHE A 37 8.74 -13.68 0.94
C PHE A 37 7.90 -13.59 2.21
N ASP A 38 8.03 -14.49 3.19
CA ASP A 38 7.21 -14.48 4.41
C ASP A 38 7.24 -13.13 5.14
N ALA A 39 8.44 -12.57 5.32
CA ALA A 39 8.60 -11.27 5.96
C ALA A 39 7.88 -10.15 5.17
N HIS A 40 7.93 -10.20 3.84
CA HIS A 40 7.19 -9.30 2.97
C HIS A 40 5.67 -9.50 3.14
N ALA A 41 5.18 -10.74 3.14
CA ALA A 41 3.76 -11.04 3.32
C ALA A 41 3.21 -10.55 4.68
N ILE A 42 3.97 -10.78 5.75
CA ILE A 42 3.63 -10.35 7.12
C ILE A 42 3.54 -8.82 7.18
N LEU A 43 4.57 -8.11 6.69
CA LEU A 43 4.56 -6.65 6.70
C LEU A 43 3.46 -6.08 5.79
N GLY A 44 3.13 -6.74 4.68
CA GLY A 44 2.00 -6.39 3.82
C GLY A 44 0.67 -6.38 4.58
N THR A 45 0.44 -7.38 5.43
CA THR A 45 -0.74 -7.45 6.30
C THR A 45 -0.73 -6.35 7.36
N ALA A 46 0.44 -6.06 7.95
CA ALA A 46 0.59 -4.96 8.90
C ALA A 46 0.32 -3.58 8.25
N ILE A 47 0.73 -3.36 7.00
CA ILE A 47 0.44 -2.13 6.25
C ILE A 47 -1.07 -1.98 6.01
N LEU A 48 -1.79 -3.06 5.71
CA LEU A 48 -3.25 -3.03 5.58
C LEU A 48 -3.90 -2.55 6.88
N LEU A 49 -3.56 -3.17 8.01
CA LEU A 49 -4.07 -2.78 9.32
C LEU A 49 -3.74 -1.33 9.63
N LEU A 50 -2.51 -0.91 9.36
CA LEU A 50 -2.05 0.45 9.59
C LEU A 50 -2.84 1.47 8.75
N ALA A 51 -3.12 1.17 7.48
CA ALA A 51 -3.90 2.02 6.59
C ALA A 51 -5.37 2.13 7.03
N VAL A 52 -5.97 1.04 7.50
CA VAL A 52 -7.33 1.04 8.06
C VAL A 52 -7.38 1.90 9.32
N VAL A 53 -6.45 1.70 10.26
CA VAL A 53 -6.38 2.50 11.49
C VAL A 53 -6.14 3.98 11.17
N ALA A 54 -5.23 4.30 10.25
CA ALA A 54 -4.99 5.66 9.81
C ALA A 54 -6.25 6.31 9.23
N THR A 55 -7.05 5.55 8.47
CA THR A 55 -8.33 6.01 7.91
C THR A 55 -9.34 6.31 9.00
N ILE A 56 -9.47 5.44 10.01
CA ILE A 56 -10.35 5.66 11.17
C ILE A 56 -9.89 6.90 11.94
N VAL A 57 -8.60 7.03 12.21
CA VAL A 57 -8.01 8.21 12.89
C VAL A 57 -8.25 9.49 12.10
N ALA A 58 -8.15 9.45 10.77
CA ALA A 58 -8.45 10.58 9.90
C ALA A 58 -9.92 10.98 9.95
N ALA A 59 -10.83 9.99 9.92
CA ALA A 59 -12.27 10.21 9.99
C ALA A 59 -12.70 10.76 11.34
N ALA A 60 -12.30 10.10 12.43
CA ALA A 60 -12.58 10.55 13.80
C ALA A 60 -11.97 11.94 14.09
N GLY A 61 -10.78 12.20 13.53
CA GLY A 61 -10.09 13.47 13.64
C GLY A 61 -10.56 14.57 12.69
N LYS A 62 -11.52 14.29 11.80
CA LYS A 62 -12.05 15.21 10.79
C LYS A 62 -10.94 15.92 9.99
N VAL A 63 -9.88 15.19 9.63
CA VAL A 63 -8.66 15.73 9.03
C VAL A 63 -8.86 16.18 7.56
N GLY A 64 -10.02 15.85 6.97
CA GLY A 64 -10.45 16.27 5.64
C GLY A 64 -10.79 15.06 4.75
N GLY A 65 -11.91 15.13 4.01
CA GLY A 65 -12.41 14.02 3.19
C GLY A 65 -11.39 13.48 2.19
N ARG A 66 -10.55 14.36 1.64
CA ARG A 66 -9.45 13.96 0.74
C ARG A 66 -8.42 13.06 1.42
N LEU A 67 -7.98 13.40 2.64
CA LEU A 67 -7.01 12.59 3.38
C LEU A 67 -7.60 11.24 3.82
N ILE A 68 -8.86 11.24 4.23
CA ILE A 68 -9.61 10.01 4.56
C ILE A 68 -9.69 9.10 3.31
N GLY A 69 -10.09 9.66 2.17
CA GLY A 69 -10.17 8.92 0.91
C GLY A 69 -8.82 8.39 0.44
N MET A 70 -7.74 9.18 0.58
CA MET A 70 -6.41 8.72 0.19
C MET A 70 -5.91 7.57 1.08
N THR A 71 -6.10 7.61 2.40
CA THR A 71 -5.69 6.49 3.27
C THR A 71 -6.58 5.27 3.11
N ALA A 72 -7.88 5.45 2.87
CA ALA A 72 -8.78 4.35 2.51
C ALA A 72 -8.36 3.72 1.17
N GLY A 73 -7.94 4.56 0.22
CA GLY A 73 -7.39 4.14 -1.06
C GLY A 73 -6.13 3.27 -0.91
N ILE A 74 -5.23 3.60 0.02
CA ILE A 74 -4.07 2.75 0.33
C ILE A 74 -4.53 1.36 0.80
N ALA A 75 -5.50 1.29 1.73
CA ALA A 75 -6.02 0.00 2.17
C ALA A 75 -6.65 -0.80 1.01
N GLY A 76 -7.42 -0.13 0.14
CA GLY A 76 -7.98 -0.75 -1.06
C GLY A 76 -6.92 -1.27 -2.03
N LEU A 77 -5.84 -0.52 -2.26
CA LEU A 77 -4.73 -0.96 -3.11
C LEU A 77 -3.95 -2.13 -2.50
N VAL A 78 -3.84 -2.20 -1.16
CA VAL A 78 -3.23 -3.36 -0.50
C VAL A 78 -4.11 -4.60 -0.66
N LEU A 79 -5.44 -4.49 -0.54
CA LEU A 79 -6.35 -5.60 -0.86
C LEU A 79 -6.25 -6.03 -2.33
N LEU A 80 -6.06 -5.06 -3.23
CA LEU A 80 -5.81 -5.33 -4.65
C LEU A 80 -4.50 -6.12 -4.85
N GLN A 81 -3.47 -5.92 -4.02
CA GLN A 81 -2.25 -6.75 -4.09
C GLN A 81 -2.56 -8.23 -3.90
N SER A 82 -3.37 -8.57 -2.89
CA SER A 82 -3.77 -9.94 -2.61
C SER A 82 -4.62 -10.51 -3.75
N LEU A 83 -5.54 -9.71 -4.31
CA LEU A 83 -6.34 -10.12 -5.45
C LEU A 83 -5.48 -10.41 -6.68
N ILE A 84 -4.49 -9.56 -6.99
CA ILE A 84 -3.57 -9.78 -8.11
C ILE A 84 -2.83 -11.11 -7.95
N ARG A 85 -2.34 -11.44 -6.75
CA ARG A 85 -1.69 -12.73 -6.47
C ARG A 85 -2.63 -13.90 -6.73
N VAL A 86 -3.83 -13.88 -6.15
CA VAL A 86 -4.82 -14.96 -6.32
C VAL A 86 -5.19 -15.16 -7.80
N LEU A 87 -5.33 -14.08 -8.57
CA LEU A 87 -5.62 -14.16 -10.00
C LEU A 87 -4.44 -14.70 -10.81
N ALA A 88 -3.20 -14.31 -10.46
CA ALA A 88 -2.01 -14.85 -11.09
C ALA A 88 -1.88 -16.36 -10.83
N ASP A 89 -2.10 -16.79 -9.59
CA ASP A 89 -2.06 -18.21 -9.20
C ASP A 89 -3.12 -19.03 -9.94
N ALA A 90 -4.34 -18.49 -10.08
CA ALA A 90 -5.42 -19.14 -10.82
C ALA A 90 -5.16 -19.26 -12.34
N LEU A 91 -4.22 -18.47 -12.87
CA LEU A 91 -3.81 -18.50 -14.28
C LEU A 91 -2.56 -19.36 -14.52
N ASN A 92 -1.92 -19.87 -13.48
CA ASN A 92 -0.84 -20.83 -13.63
C ASN A 92 -1.43 -22.20 -14.04
N ASP A 93 -0.74 -22.90 -14.94
CA ASP A 93 -1.16 -24.24 -15.35
C ASP A 93 -1.03 -25.21 -14.16
N SER A 94 -1.74 -26.34 -14.20
CA SER A 94 -1.78 -27.34 -13.11
C SER A 94 -0.45 -28.05 -12.81
N GLY A 95 0.67 -27.59 -13.37
CA GLY A 95 2.02 -28.02 -13.01
C GLY A 95 2.73 -26.94 -12.21
N ASP A 96 3.76 -27.31 -11.43
CA ASP A 96 4.56 -26.41 -10.57
C ASP A 96 5.34 -25.29 -11.31
N THR A 97 4.93 -24.92 -12.52
CA THR A 97 5.55 -23.91 -13.37
C THR A 97 4.59 -22.76 -13.65
N SER A 98 5.03 -21.53 -13.38
CA SER A 98 4.29 -20.31 -13.70
C SER A 98 3.99 -20.20 -15.20
N SER A 99 2.74 -19.91 -15.57
CA SER A 99 2.38 -19.64 -16.96
C SER A 99 2.79 -18.22 -17.36
N THR A 100 2.91 -17.93 -18.66
CA THR A 100 3.17 -16.57 -19.14
C THR A 100 2.07 -15.59 -18.69
N ALA A 101 0.80 -16.04 -18.74
CA ALA A 101 -0.33 -15.23 -18.32
C ALA A 101 -0.28 -14.92 -16.81
N GLY A 102 -0.05 -15.94 -15.98
CA GLY A 102 0.11 -15.78 -14.53
C GLY A 102 1.27 -14.83 -14.19
N THR A 103 2.42 -14.99 -14.86
CA THR A 103 3.58 -14.12 -14.68
C THR A 103 3.29 -12.66 -15.01
N LEU A 104 2.63 -12.39 -16.15
CA LEU A 104 2.29 -11.03 -16.56
C LEU A 104 1.28 -10.38 -15.60
N VAL A 105 0.28 -11.14 -15.14
CA VAL A 105 -0.70 -10.67 -14.14
C VAL A 105 -0.01 -10.40 -12.81
N PHE A 106 0.88 -11.29 -12.35
CA PHE A 106 1.65 -11.06 -11.13
C PHE A 106 2.55 -9.83 -11.24
N GLY A 107 3.08 -9.51 -12.43
CA GLY A 107 3.82 -8.27 -12.67
C GLY A 107 3.04 -6.99 -12.31
N LEU A 108 1.70 -7.01 -12.37
CA LEU A 108 0.86 -5.90 -11.91
C LEU A 108 1.00 -5.64 -10.41
N HIS A 109 1.40 -6.64 -9.62
CA HIS A 109 1.66 -6.50 -8.18
C HIS A 109 2.74 -5.44 -7.92
N ALA A 110 3.82 -5.47 -8.71
CA ALA A 110 4.90 -4.49 -8.60
C ALA A 110 4.43 -3.07 -8.96
N LEU A 111 3.64 -2.93 -10.04
CA LEU A 111 3.08 -1.64 -10.46
C LEU A 111 2.10 -1.07 -9.42
N ASN A 112 1.23 -1.92 -8.87
CA ASN A 112 0.33 -1.53 -7.78
C ASN A 112 1.12 -1.13 -6.51
N GLY A 113 2.25 -1.78 -6.24
CA GLY A 113 3.17 -1.40 -5.16
C GLY A 113 3.70 0.03 -5.33
N LEU A 114 4.07 0.40 -6.56
CA LEU A 114 4.50 1.76 -6.87
C LEU A 114 3.37 2.77 -6.70
N ALA A 115 2.14 2.40 -7.05
CA ALA A 115 0.96 3.23 -6.80
C ALA A 115 0.73 3.46 -5.30
N ILE A 116 0.86 2.42 -4.46
CA ILE A 116 0.79 2.51 -3.00
C ILE A 116 1.88 3.45 -2.46
N LEU A 117 3.12 3.31 -2.94
CA LEU A 117 4.24 4.18 -2.55
C LEU A 117 3.96 5.65 -2.88
N GLY A 118 3.55 5.91 -4.12
CA GLY A 118 3.21 7.26 -4.59
C GLY A 118 2.06 7.88 -3.79
N LEU A 119 1.00 7.11 -3.54
CA LEU A 119 -0.15 7.57 -2.74
C LEU A 119 0.24 7.82 -1.28
N SER A 120 1.06 6.96 -0.69
CA SER A 120 1.59 7.15 0.68
C SER A 120 2.44 8.41 0.80
N GLY A 121 3.31 8.67 -0.18
CA GLY A 121 4.06 9.92 -0.27
C GLY A 121 3.16 11.14 -0.37
N ARG A 122 2.09 11.05 -1.18
CA ARG A 122 1.09 12.13 -1.33
C ARG A 122 0.31 12.37 -0.03
N VAL A 123 -0.09 11.32 0.69
CA VAL A 123 -0.73 11.45 2.02
C VAL A 123 0.18 12.20 2.97
N LEU A 124 1.46 11.84 3.05
CA LEU A 124 2.42 12.54 3.92
C LEU A 124 2.60 14.01 3.52
N ALA A 125 2.75 14.30 2.23
CA ALA A 125 2.89 15.66 1.73
C ALA A 125 1.68 16.52 2.08
N GLU A 126 0.47 16.00 1.87
CA GLU A 126 -0.78 16.70 2.17
C GLU A 126 -1.00 16.85 3.68
N ALA A 127 -0.66 15.85 4.49
CA ALA A 127 -0.78 15.90 5.95
C ALA A 127 0.11 17.00 6.58
N ARG A 128 1.25 17.32 5.95
CA ARG A 128 2.16 18.40 6.38
C ARG A 128 1.64 19.80 6.05
N ARG A 129 0.76 19.95 5.06
CA ARG A 129 0.25 21.27 4.65
C ARG A 129 -0.60 21.92 5.75
N PRO A 130 -0.45 23.24 6.02
CA PRO A 130 -1.28 23.97 6.99
C PRO A 130 -2.78 23.87 6.68
N ALA A 131 -3.62 23.80 7.71
CA ALA A 131 -5.08 23.63 7.55
C ALA A 131 -5.73 24.75 6.70
N ALA A 132 -5.22 25.98 6.77
CA ALA A 132 -5.68 27.12 5.97
C ALA A 132 -5.51 26.94 4.45
N SER A 133 -4.61 26.04 4.02
CA SER A 133 -4.35 25.76 2.60
C SER A 133 -5.15 24.57 2.03
N GLN A 134 -6.01 23.95 2.86
CA GLN A 134 -6.78 22.76 2.50
C GLN A 134 -8.27 23.06 2.22
N GLN A 135 -8.73 24.31 2.39
CA GLN A 135 -10.06 24.73 1.95
C GLN A 135 -10.09 24.88 0.41
N PRO A 136 -11.10 24.32 -0.29
CA PRO A 136 -11.32 24.64 -1.70
C PRO A 136 -11.54 26.15 -1.86
N PRO A 137 -11.21 26.74 -3.02
CA PRO A 137 -11.63 28.11 -3.30
C PRO A 137 -13.15 28.17 -3.14
N VAL A 138 -13.63 29.06 -2.28
CA VAL A 138 -15.05 29.42 -2.22
C VAL A 138 -15.38 29.97 -3.60
N ALA A 139 -16.22 29.26 -4.35
CA ALA A 139 -16.75 29.78 -5.59
C ALA A 139 -17.50 31.08 -5.27
N ALA A 140 -17.02 32.18 -5.85
CA ALA A 140 -17.64 33.50 -5.75
C ALA A 140 -18.84 33.61 -6.68
#